data_AF-A0A832EX02-F1
#
_entry.id   AF-A0A832EX02-F1
#
_cell.length_a   1.000
_cell.length_b   1.000
_cell.length_c   1.000
_cell.angle_alpha   90.00
_cell.angle_beta   90.00
_cell.angle_gamma   90.00
#
_symmetry.space_group_name_H-M   'P 1'
#
loop_
_entity.id
_entity.type
_entity.pdbx_description
1 polymer ?
#
loop_
_entity_poly.entity_id
_entity_poly.type
_entity_poly.pdbx_seq_one_letter_code
_entity_poly.pdbx_strand_id
1 'polypeptide(L)'
;MLKIHHFFFINFAALFIGTLFVVSIVSYFSLKSLIISQTTERLSEEIALIALNDLERANLDTLALSIYKATQSRTTFISEAGTVLAESSADKYEMENHADRYE
;
A
#
# COMPACT_ATOMS: atom_id res chain seq x y z
N MET A 1 -25.18 36.39 38.39
CA MET A 1 -23.97 35.84 39.04
C MET A 1 -23.13 35.19 37.94
N LEU A 2 -21.91 35.66 37.71
CA LEU A 2 -21.05 35.14 36.64
C LEU A 2 -20.78 33.65 36.89
N LYS A 3 -21.17 32.81 35.92
CA LYS A 3 -20.99 31.35 35.96
C LYS A 3 -19.53 31.00 35.67
N ILE A 4 -18.63 31.28 36.61
CA ILE A 4 -17.18 31.01 36.52
C ILE A 4 -16.91 29.55 36.09
N HIS A 5 -17.73 28.62 36.57
CA HIS A 5 -17.68 27.20 36.18
C HIS A 5 -17.89 26.96 34.68
N HIS A 6 -18.73 27.75 34.02
CA HIS A 6 -19.00 27.60 32.59
C HIS A 6 -17.81 28.06 31.75
N PHE A 7 -17.18 29.17 32.15
CA PHE A 7 -15.95 29.66 31.54
C PHE A 7 -14.80 28.67 31.71
N PHE A 8 -14.63 28.12 32.91
CA PHE A 8 -13.65 27.07 33.19
C PHE A 8 -13.88 25.84 32.31
N PHE A 9 -15.13 25.36 32.22
CA PHE A 9 -15.46 24.17 31.44
C PHE A 9 -15.21 24.35 29.93
N ILE A 10 -15.60 25.49 29.36
CA ILE A 10 -15.38 25.77 27.93
C ILE A 10 -13.89 25.79 27.60
N ASN A 11 -13.08 26.47 28.41
CA ASN A 11 -11.64 26.56 28.16
C ASN A 11 -10.96 25.20 28.33
N PHE A 12 -11.33 24.43 29.37
CA PHE A 12 -10.83 23.08 29.55
C PHE A 12 -11.23 22.17 28.38
N ALA A 13 -12.49 22.21 27.94
CA ALA A 13 -12.98 21.44 26.80
C ALA A 13 -12.27 21.85 25.50
N ALA A 14 -12.06 23.16 25.27
CA ALA A 14 -11.34 23.66 24.11
C ALA A 14 -9.88 23.17 24.09
N LEU A 15 -9.18 23.21 25.23
CA LEU A 15 -7.84 22.66 25.35
C LEU A 15 -7.83 21.15 25.13
N PHE A 16 -8.78 20.42 25.71
CA PHE A 16 -8.89 18.97 25.55
C PHE A 16 -9.16 18.55 24.10
N ILE A 17 -10.09 19.24 23.42
CA ILE A 17 -10.37 18.99 22.00
C ILE A 17 -9.17 19.39 21.15
N GLY A 18 -8.52 20.52 21.48
CA GLY A 18 -7.32 20.99 20.80
C GLY A 18 -6.17 19.99 20.89
N THR A 19 -5.92 19.41 22.07
CA THR A 19 -4.89 18.40 22.24
C THR A 19 -5.23 17.12 21.50
N LEU A 20 -6.48 16.65 21.56
CA LEU A 20 -6.92 15.49 20.77
C LEU A 20 -6.76 15.71 19.26
N PHE A 21 -7.07 16.92 18.79
CA PHE A 21 -6.91 17.27 17.38
C PHE A 21 -5.44 17.21 16.94
N VAL A 22 -4.54 17.80 17.73
CA VAL A 22 -3.09 17.74 17.45
C VAL A 22 -2.58 16.30 17.48
N VAL A 23 -2.96 15.51 18.49
CA VAL A 23 -2.58 14.09 18.60
C VAL A 23 -3.09 13.30 17.40
N SER A 24 -4.33 13.56 16.95
CA SER A 24 -4.91 12.90 15.78
C SER A 24 -4.11 13.18 14.52
N ILE A 25 -3.74 14.45 14.27
CA ILE A 25 -2.91 14.84 13.12
C ILE A 25 -1.56 14.13 13.13
N VAL A 26 -0.85 14.18 14.26
CA VAL A 26 0.48 13.56 14.40
C VAL A 26 0.38 12.04 14.22
N SER A 27 -0.65 11.42 14.80
CA SER A 27 -0.88 9.99 14.69
C SER A 27 -1.20 9.58 13.26
N TYR A 28 -2.02 10.35 12.55
CA TYR A 28 -2.35 10.10 11.16
C TYR A 28 -1.10 10.08 10.28
N PHE A 29 -0.25 11.10 10.36
CA PHE A 29 0.97 11.16 9.55
C PHE A 29 1.98 10.09 9.92
N SER A 30 2.15 9.81 11.22
CA SER A 30 3.03 8.76 11.71
C SER A 30 2.58 7.38 11.20
N LEU A 31 1.28 7.07 11.34
CA LEU A 31 0.72 5.80 10.91
C LEU A 31 0.79 5.66 9.38
N LYS A 32 0.46 6.72 8.65
CA LYS A 32 0.58 6.74 7.18
C LYS A 32 2.02 6.43 6.75
N SER A 33 3.01 7.11 7.35
CA SER A 33 4.42 6.90 7.03
C SER A 33 4.87 5.47 7.34
N LEU A 34 4.46 4.94 8.50
CA LEU A 34 4.78 3.58 8.92
C LEU A 34 4.18 2.55 7.95
N ILE A 35 2.89 2.66 7.62
CA ILE A 35 2.20 1.73 6.73
C ILE A 35 2.83 1.75 5.33
N ILE A 36 3.12 2.93 4.78
CA ILE A 36 3.77 3.04 3.47
C ILE A 36 5.14 2.37 3.51
N SER A 37 5.98 2.72 4.50
CA SER A 37 7.32 2.15 4.64
C SER A 37 7.30 0.62 4.76
N GLN A 38 6.48 0.09 5.66
CA GLN A 38 6.36 -1.36 5.87
C GLN A 38 5.81 -2.09 4.65
N THR A 39 4.86 -1.48 3.94
CA THR A 39 4.30 -2.07 2.73
C THR A 39 5.32 -2.09 1.60
N THR A 40 6.09 -1.01 1.41
CA THR A 40 7.15 -0.95 0.42
C THR A 40 8.26 -1.96 0.71
N GLU A 41 8.70 -2.05 1.97
CA GLU A 41 9.71 -3.02 2.39
C GLU A 41 9.24 -4.47 2.14
N ARG A 42 8.02 -4.80 2.57
CA ARG A 42 7.41 -6.12 2.31
C ARG A 42 7.33 -6.44 0.82
N LEU A 43 6.87 -5.50 -0.01
CA LEU A 43 6.79 -5.70 -1.47
C LEU A 43 8.18 -5.93 -2.08
N SER A 44 9.19 -5.18 -1.62
CA SER A 44 10.56 -5.36 -2.09
C SER A 44 11.11 -6.75 -1.73
N GLU A 45 10.84 -7.24 -0.52
CA GLU A 45 11.23 -8.57 -0.09
C GLU A 45 10.50 -9.67 -0.88
N GLU A 46 9.19 -9.52 -1.09
CA GLU A 46 8.39 -10.44 -1.92
C GLU A 46 8.97 -10.53 -3.35
N ILE A 47 9.27 -9.40 -3.98
CA ILE A 47 9.88 -9.35 -5.32
C ILE A 47 11.25 -10.04 -5.32
N ALA A 48 12.09 -9.77 -4.31
CA ALA A 48 13.41 -10.40 -4.20
C ALA A 48 13.32 -11.92 -4.08
N LEU A 49 12.35 -12.43 -3.29
CA LEU A 49 12.11 -13.87 -3.16
C LEU A 49 11.59 -14.49 -4.48
N ILE A 50 10.72 -13.78 -5.20
CA ILE A 50 10.25 -14.22 -6.52
C ILE A 50 11.42 -14.31 -7.50
N ALA A 51 12.30 -13.32 -7.52
CA ALA A 51 13.47 -13.26 -8.40
C ALA A 51 14.50 -14.39 -8.17
N LEU A 52 14.48 -15.05 -7.01
CA LEU A 52 15.30 -16.24 -6.75
C LEU A 52 14.78 -17.51 -7.45
N ASN A 53 13.55 -17.50 -7.97
CA ASN A 53 13.02 -18.62 -8.72
C ASN A 53 13.55 -18.63 -10.16
N ASP A 54 13.62 -19.81 -10.76
CA ASP A 54 13.96 -19.98 -12.17
C ASP A 54 12.79 -19.55 -13.07
N LEU A 55 12.68 -18.24 -13.29
CA LEU A 55 11.58 -17.62 -14.04
C LEU A 55 11.53 -18.07 -15.52
N GLU A 56 12.67 -18.46 -16.10
CA GLU A 56 12.74 -18.88 -17.51
C GLU A 56 12.06 -20.24 -17.75
N ARG A 57 12.06 -21.11 -16.75
CA ARG A 57 11.42 -22.45 -16.84
C ARG A 57 10.04 -22.49 -16.20
N ALA A 58 9.65 -21.43 -15.50
CA ALA A 58 8.37 -21.36 -14.80
C ALA A 58 7.22 -21.02 -15.76
N ASN A 59 6.04 -21.61 -15.52
CA ASN A 59 4.82 -21.13 -16.12
C ASN A 59 4.38 -19.86 -15.37
N LEU A 60 4.66 -18.70 -15.97
CA LEU A 60 4.45 -17.38 -15.35
C LEU A 60 2.98 -17.11 -14.97
N ASP A 61 2.00 -17.64 -15.72
CA ASP A 61 0.58 -17.49 -15.37
C ASP A 61 0.25 -18.22 -14.07
N THR A 62 0.75 -19.46 -13.92
CA THR A 62 0.54 -20.22 -12.68
C THR A 62 1.28 -19.60 -11.49
N LEU A 63 2.45 -19.01 -11.74
CA LEU A 63 3.23 -18.32 -10.73
C LEU A 63 2.55 -17.02 -10.27
N ALA A 64 2.07 -16.19 -11.20
CA ALA A 64 1.33 -14.98 -10.87
C ALA A 64 0.08 -15.30 -10.03
N LEU A 65 -0.67 -16.33 -10.43
CA LEU A 65 -1.85 -16.77 -9.69
C LEU A 65 -1.51 -17.33 -8.30
N SER A 66 -0.40 -18.07 -8.15
CA SER A 66 0.00 -18.63 -6.86
C SER A 66 0.47 -17.55 -5.90
N ILE A 67 1.22 -16.56 -6.38
CA ILE A 67 1.62 -15.38 -5.60
C ILE A 67 0.39 -14.63 -5.13
N TYR A 68 -0.56 -14.34 -6.01
CA TYR A 68 -1.81 -13.67 -5.63
C TYR A 68 -2.60 -14.45 -4.58
N LYS A 69 -2.71 -15.78 -4.73
CA LYS A 69 -3.38 -16.62 -3.72
C LYS A 69 -2.68 -16.56 -2.36
N ALA A 70 -1.34 -16.53 -2.33
CA ALA A 70 -0.57 -16.55 -1.10
C ALA A 70 -0.51 -15.18 -0.40
N THR A 71 -0.39 -14.10 -1.16
CA THR A 71 -0.07 -12.76 -0.64
C THR A 71 -1.24 -11.77 -0.76
N GLN A 72 -2.23 -12.09 -1.59
CA GLN A 72 -3.26 -11.15 -2.07
C GLN A 72 -2.67 -9.94 -2.84
N SER A 73 -1.37 -9.97 -3.19
CA SER A 73 -0.73 -8.96 -4.03
C SER A 73 -1.01 -9.28 -5.51
N ARG A 74 -1.58 -8.32 -6.24
CA ARG A 74 -1.67 -8.40 -7.71
C ARG A 74 -0.25 -8.44 -8.27
N THR A 75 0.02 -9.44 -9.11
CA THR A 75 1.34 -9.68 -9.68
C THR A 75 1.24 -9.71 -11.20
N THR A 76 2.06 -8.90 -11.85
CA THR A 76 2.16 -8.80 -13.30
C THR A 76 3.62 -9.06 -13.68
N PHE A 77 3.86 -10.03 -14.55
CA PHE A 77 5.17 -10.23 -15.16
C PHE A 77 5.19 -9.52 -16.51
N ILE A 78 6.19 -8.66 -16.71
CA ILE A 78 6.36 -7.88 -17.94
C ILE A 78 7.72 -8.22 -18.57
N SER A 79 7.76 -8.25 -19.90
CA SER A 79 9.01 -8.30 -20.65
C SER A 79 9.74 -6.96 -20.61
N GLU A 80 11.02 -6.94 -20.97
CA GLU A 80 11.79 -5.70 -21.12
C GLU A 80 11.17 -4.71 -22.13
N ALA A 81 10.43 -5.23 -23.13
CA ALA A 81 9.69 -4.42 -24.11
C ALA A 81 8.30 -3.96 -23.60
N GLY A 82 8.00 -4.17 -22.32
CA GLY A 82 6.74 -3.79 -21.66
C GLY A 82 5.54 -4.70 -21.97
N THR A 83 5.69 -5.73 -22.81
CA THR A 83 4.61 -6.70 -23.05
C THR A 83 4.29 -7.49 -21.78
N VAL A 84 3.00 -7.58 -21.44
CA VAL A 84 2.51 -8.38 -20.30
C VAL A 84 2.63 -9.87 -20.62
N LEU A 85 3.44 -10.58 -19.85
CA LEU A 85 3.69 -12.02 -20.00
C LEU A 85 2.74 -12.86 -19.16
N ALA A 86 2.36 -12.37 -17.98
CA ALA A 86 1.39 -12.98 -17.07
C ALA A 86 0.76 -11.93 -16.15
N GLU A 87 -0.47 -12.18 -15.72
CA GLU A 87 -1.25 -11.30 -14.84
C GLU A 87 -2.12 -12.14 -13.91
N SER A 88 -2.16 -11.80 -12.62
CA SER A 88 -2.88 -12.56 -11.62
C SER A 88 -4.38 -12.22 -11.48
N SER A 89 -4.79 -11.03 -11.92
CA SER A 89 -6.10 -10.45 -11.58
C SER A 89 -6.95 -10.01 -12.78
N ALA A 90 -6.43 -10.11 -14.00
CA ALA A 90 -7.11 -9.74 -15.25
C ALA A 90 -6.62 -10.60 -16.42
N ASP A 91 -7.30 -10.50 -17.56
CA ASP A 91 -6.83 -11.14 -18.80
C ASP A 91 -5.68 -10.35 -19.40
N LYS A 92 -4.49 -10.97 -19.45
CA LYS A 92 -3.28 -10.36 -20.02
C LYS A 92 -3.39 -10.01 -21.49
N TYR A 93 -4.26 -10.70 -22.26
CA TYR A 93 -4.43 -10.44 -23.69
C TYR A 93 -5.24 -9.18 -23.97
N GLU A 94 -5.99 -8.68 -22.98
CA GLU A 94 -6.71 -7.41 -23.05
C GLU A 94 -5.88 -6.23 -22.52
N MET A 95 -4.70 -6.49 -21.95
CA MET A 95 -3.85 -5.45 -21.38
C MET A 95 -2.98 -4.78 -22.45
N GLU A 96 -2.89 -3.45 -22.35
CA GLU A 96 -1.96 -2.66 -23.17
C GLU A 96 -0.50 -2.97 -22.81
N ASN A 97 0.42 -2.58 -23.70
CA ASN A 97 1.85 -2.67 -23.41
C ASN A 97 2.23 -1.66 -22.32
N HIS A 98 3.00 -2.09 -21.32
CA HIS A 98 3.40 -1.29 -20.17
C HIS A 98 4.69 -0.46 -20.37
N ALA A 99 5.31 -0.47 -21.56
CA ALA A 99 6.57 0.23 -21.81
C ALA A 99 6.52 1.75 -21.52
N ASP A 100 5.38 2.38 -21.78
CA ASP A 100 5.14 3.82 -21.56
C ASP A 100 4.23 4.08 -20.35
N ARG A 101 4.06 3.08 -19.47
CA ARG A 101 3.21 3.24 -18.29
C ARG A 101 3.99 3.98 -17.22
N TYR A 102 3.49 5.16 -16.85
CA TYR A 102 3.96 5.87 -15.66
C TYR A 102 3.35 5.20 -14.42
N GLU A 103 4.19 4.59 -13.59
CA GLU A 103 3.84 4.08 -12.24
C GLU A 103 4.40 4.98 -11.14
#